data_AF-A0A150S7Q2-F1
#
_entry.id   AF-A0A150S7Q2-F1
#
_cell.length_a   1.000
_cell.length_b   1.000
_cell.length_c   1.000
_cell.angle_alpha   90.00
_cell.angle_beta   90.00
_cell.angle_gamma   90.00
#
_symmetry.space_group_name_H-M   'P 1'
#
loop_
_entity.id
_entity.type
_entity.pdbx_description
1 polymer ?
#
loop_
_entity_poly.entity_id
_entity_poly.type
_entity_poly.pdbx_seq_one_letter_code
_entity_poly.pdbx_strand_id
1 'polypeptide(L)'
;MSRASWTGKLAAWANGKISDADLGKLAQNAAQRVEAQFYTAMAKKAAGDAGADERLRAVSKSPVIDLLEVHLAREMLAPELRIELPRNASLP
;
A
#
# COMPACT_ATOMS: atom_id res chain seq x y z
N MET A 1 -15.77 1.32 -17.44
CA MET A 1 -14.63 2.12 -17.95
C MET A 1 -13.34 1.42 -17.55
N SER A 2 -12.41 1.27 -18.49
CA SER A 2 -11.38 0.21 -18.50
C SER A 2 -10.18 0.49 -17.59
N ARG A 3 -9.67 -0.58 -16.97
CA ARG A 3 -8.42 -0.63 -16.18
C ARG A 3 -7.25 0.14 -16.81
N ALA A 4 -7.16 0.16 -18.14
CA ALA A 4 -6.17 0.90 -18.91
C ALA A 4 -6.14 2.42 -18.62
N SER A 5 -7.30 3.04 -18.36
CA SER A 5 -7.36 4.47 -18.02
C SER A 5 -6.79 4.76 -16.63
N TRP A 6 -6.97 3.84 -15.68
CA TRP A 6 -6.44 3.98 -14.33
C TRP A 6 -4.93 3.77 -14.27
N THR A 7 -4.42 2.73 -14.94
CA THR A 7 -2.98 2.50 -15.08
C THR A 7 -2.28 3.71 -15.68
N GLY A 8 -2.88 4.38 -16.67
CA GLY A 8 -2.34 5.62 -17.24
C GLY A 8 -2.25 6.77 -16.23
N LYS A 9 -3.22 6.91 -15.33
CA LYS A 9 -3.19 7.92 -14.25
C LYS A 9 -2.10 7.61 -13.23
N LEU A 10 -1.95 6.35 -12.83
CA LEU A 10 -0.86 5.91 -11.95
C LEU A 10 0.51 6.20 -12.56
N ALA A 11 0.69 5.90 -13.86
CA ALA A 11 1.94 6.21 -14.57
C ALA A 11 2.19 7.73 -14.65
N ALA A 12 1.16 8.53 -14.91
CA ALA A 12 1.30 9.99 -14.91
C ALA A 12 1.69 10.55 -13.52
N TRP A 13 1.10 10.01 -12.45
CA TRP A 13 1.50 10.33 -11.07
C TRP A 13 2.94 9.92 -10.78
N ALA A 14 3.35 8.69 -11.12
CA ALA A 14 4.72 8.21 -10.89
C ALA A 14 5.78 9.05 -11.61
N ASN A 15 5.42 9.68 -12.73
CA ASN A 15 6.27 10.62 -13.48
C ASN A 15 6.16 12.08 -12.99
N GLY A 16 5.47 12.34 -11.88
CA GLY A 16 5.30 13.68 -11.30
C GLY A 16 4.34 14.61 -12.04
N LYS A 17 3.57 14.10 -13.02
CA LYS A 17 2.60 14.90 -13.78
C LYS A 17 1.27 15.10 -13.03
N ILE A 18 1.02 14.30 -11.99
CA ILE A 18 -0.16 14.34 -11.13
C ILE A 18 0.33 14.31 -9.70
N SER A 19 -0.22 15.18 -8.83
CA SER A 19 0.11 15.20 -7.40
C SER A 19 -0.54 14.04 -6.64
N ASP A 20 -0.05 13.70 -5.45
CA ASP A 20 -0.67 12.72 -4.56
C ASP A 20 -2.16 13.02 -4.31
N ALA A 21 -2.48 14.30 -4.07
CA ALA A 21 -3.84 14.75 -3.80
C ALA A 21 -4.74 14.58 -5.03
N ASP A 22 -4.21 14.84 -6.23
CA ASP A 22 -4.98 14.74 -7.47
C ASP A 22 -5.15 13.28 -7.92
N LEU A 23 -4.16 12.41 -7.68
CA LEU A 23 -4.31 10.98 -7.91
C LEU A 23 -5.49 10.42 -7.11
N GLY A 24 -5.60 10.81 -5.83
CA GLY A 24 -6.72 10.42 -4.97
C GLY A 24 -8.09 10.89 -5.49
N LYS A 25 -8.17 12.11 -6.04
CA LYS A 25 -9.41 12.65 -6.64
C LYS A 25 -9.80 11.96 -7.95
N LEU A 26 -8.82 11.48 -8.71
CA LEU A 26 -9.04 10.83 -10.01
C LEU A 26 -9.51 9.37 -9.91
N ALA A 27 -9.47 8.80 -8.70
CA ALA A 27 -9.95 7.46 -8.39
C ALA A 27 -11.49 7.40 -8.41
N GLN A 28 -12.03 6.51 -9.24
CA GLN A 28 -13.47 6.44 -9.53
C GLN A 28 -14.21 5.42 -8.67
N ASN A 29 -13.50 4.47 -8.05
CA ASN A 29 -14.09 3.43 -7.21
C ASN A 29 -13.26 3.18 -5.95
N ALA A 30 -13.79 2.36 -5.04
CA ALA A 30 -13.15 2.07 -3.76
C ALA A 30 -11.77 1.44 -3.95
N ALA A 31 -11.63 0.50 -4.90
CA ALA A 31 -10.37 -0.16 -5.19
C ALA A 31 -9.29 0.82 -5.64
N GLN A 32 -9.60 1.71 -6.59
CA GLN A 32 -8.67 2.73 -7.06
C GLN A 32 -8.27 3.73 -5.97
N ARG A 33 -9.18 4.05 -5.04
CA ARG A 33 -8.87 4.92 -3.90
C ARG A 33 -7.86 4.26 -2.95
N VAL A 34 -8.06 2.97 -2.68
CA VAL A 34 -7.15 2.17 -1.85
C VAL A 34 -5.78 2.04 -2.52
N GLU A 35 -5.76 1.77 -3.82
CA GLU A 35 -4.53 1.66 -4.61
C GLU A 35 -3.75 3.00 -4.64
N ALA A 36 -4.43 4.13 -4.84
CA ALA A 36 -3.81 5.45 -4.76
C ALA A 36 -3.24 5.75 -3.36
N GLN A 37 -3.99 5.40 -2.30
CA GLN A 37 -3.52 5.56 -0.92
C GLN A 37 -2.28 4.70 -0.63
N PHE A 38 -2.26 3.47 -1.15
CA PHE A 38 -1.11 2.58 -1.03
C PHE A 38 0.13 3.14 -1.72
N TYR A 39 0.04 3.48 -3.00
CA TYR A 39 1.21 3.95 -3.75
C TYR A 39 1.76 5.28 -3.21
N THR A 40 0.89 6.20 -2.79
CA THR A 40 1.34 7.47 -2.17
C THR A 40 1.96 7.23 -0.79
N ALA A 41 1.44 6.28 0.01
CA ALA A 41 2.08 5.89 1.25
C ALA A 41 3.46 5.24 1.03
N MET A 42 3.60 4.40 -0.01
CA MET A 42 4.88 3.79 -0.39
C MET A 42 5.90 4.82 -0.85
N ALA A 43 5.50 5.79 -1.68
CA ALA A 43 6.37 6.87 -2.12
C ALA A 43 6.89 7.70 -0.94
N LYS A 44 6.01 8.00 0.02
CA LYS A 44 6.36 8.66 1.29
C LYS A 44 7.30 7.82 2.15
N LYS A 45 7.05 6.52 2.26
CA LYS A 45 7.92 5.58 2.98
C LYS A 45 9.32 5.55 2.38
N ALA A 46 9.41 5.49 1.05
CA ALA A 46 10.69 5.52 0.32
C ALA A 46 11.45 6.85 0.52
N ALA A 47 10.72 7.96 0.72
CA ALA A 47 11.29 9.27 1.05
C ALA A 47 11.64 9.45 2.55
N GLY A 48 11.40 8.44 3.40
CA GLY A 48 11.67 8.51 4.84
C GLY A 48 10.65 9.31 5.66
N ASP A 49 9.44 9.53 5.13
CA ASP A 49 8.36 10.23 5.85
C ASP A 49 7.83 9.35 7.01
N ALA A 50 7.94 9.85 8.24
CA ALA A 50 7.50 9.15 9.45
C ALA A 50 5.99 8.86 9.49
N GLY A 51 5.19 9.63 8.75
CA GLY A 51 3.73 9.43 8.63
C GLY A 51 3.33 8.36 7.61
N ALA A 52 4.29 7.74 6.90
CA ALA A 52 3.97 6.75 5.87
C ALA A 52 3.29 5.50 6.44
N ASP A 53 3.72 5.03 7.62
CA ASP A 53 3.18 3.81 8.23
C ASP A 53 1.74 3.99 8.72
N GLU A 54 1.36 5.20 9.15
CA GLU A 54 -0.03 5.51 9.49
C GLU A 54 -0.93 5.41 8.25
N ARG A 55 -0.44 5.87 7.10
CA ARG A 55 -1.17 5.78 5.82
C ARG A 55 -1.30 4.34 5.35
N LEU A 56 -0.22 3.55 5.44
CA LEU A 56 -0.30 2.10 5.17
C LEU A 56 -1.28 1.40 6.12
N ARG A 57 -1.39 1.84 7.38
CA ARG A 57 -2.35 1.30 8.34
C ARG A 57 -3.80 1.60 7.95
N ALA A 58 -4.06 2.72 7.28
CA ALA A 58 -5.39 2.99 6.71
C ALA A 58 -5.71 2.03 5.56
N VAL A 59 -4.73 1.73 4.69
CA VAL A 59 -4.87 0.78 3.58
C VAL A 59 -5.12 -0.64 4.08
N SER A 60 -4.37 -1.11 5.10
CA SER A 60 -4.50 -2.48 5.61
C SER A 60 -5.86 -2.80 6.25
N LYS A 61 -6.55 -1.75 6.74
CA LYS A 61 -7.91 -1.80 7.30
C LYS A 61 -9.01 -1.71 6.24
N SER A 62 -8.67 -1.53 4.96
CA SER A 62 -9.65 -1.44 3.89
C SER A 62 -10.48 -2.73 3.79
N PRO A 63 -11.82 -2.63 3.57
CA PRO A 63 -12.67 -3.78 3.33
C PRO A 63 -12.49 -4.39 1.92
N VAL A 64 -11.69 -3.77 1.05
CA VAL A 64 -11.43 -4.25 -0.32
C VAL A 64 -10.35 -5.34 -0.29
N ILE A 65 -10.71 -6.53 0.19
CA ILE A 65 -9.75 -7.61 0.50
C ILE A 65 -9.07 -8.19 -0.75
N ASP A 66 -9.73 -8.16 -1.91
CA ASP A 66 -9.21 -8.76 -3.15
C ASP A 66 -8.09 -7.94 -3.83
N LEU A 67 -7.63 -6.84 -3.21
CA LEU A 67 -6.51 -6.05 -3.71
C LEU A 67 -5.18 -6.51 -3.13
N LEU A 68 -4.20 -6.68 -4.03
CA LEU A 68 -2.81 -6.96 -3.67
C LEU A 68 -2.26 -5.90 -2.71
N GLU A 69 -2.63 -4.63 -2.91
CA GLU A 69 -2.21 -3.50 -2.08
C GLU A 69 -2.65 -3.62 -0.62
N VAL A 70 -3.84 -4.18 -0.38
CA VAL A 70 -4.33 -4.42 1.00
C VAL A 70 -3.55 -5.55 1.64
N HIS A 71 -3.25 -6.61 0.87
CA HIS A 71 -2.44 -7.73 1.35
C HIS A 71 -1.02 -7.28 1.69
N LEU A 72 -0.34 -6.59 0.76
CA LEU A 72 1.01 -6.04 0.97
C LEU A 72 1.04 -5.07 2.16
N ALA A 73 0.05 -4.19 2.32
CA ALA A 73 0.00 -3.28 3.46
C ALA A 73 -0.10 -4.03 4.81
N ARG A 74 -0.76 -5.20 4.85
CA ARG A 74 -0.81 -6.05 6.05
C ARG A 74 0.52 -6.73 6.32
N GLU A 75 1.16 -7.27 5.29
CA GLU A 75 2.47 -7.91 5.41
C GLU A 75 3.54 -6.92 5.87
N MET A 76 3.58 -5.72 5.28
CA MET A 76 4.53 -4.67 5.64
C MET A 76 4.36 -4.14 7.06
N LEU A 77 3.16 -4.27 7.63
CA LEU A 77 2.84 -3.87 9.01
C LEU A 77 2.85 -5.04 9.99
N ALA A 78 3.10 -6.27 9.52
CA ALA A 78 3.14 -7.43 10.36
C ALA A 78 4.33 -7.33 11.33
N PRO A 79 4.16 -7.66 12.61
CA PRO A 79 5.27 -7.69 13.55
C PRO A 79 6.29 -8.74 13.12
N GLU A 80 7.59 -8.46 13.32
CA GLU A 80 8.63 -9.49 13.17
C GLU A 80 8.38 -10.60 14.19
N LEU A 81 8.04 -11.79 13.71
CA LEU A 81 7.84 -12.95 14.56
C LEU A 81 9.20 -13.49 15.00
N ARG A 82 9.71 -13.02 16.14
CA ARG A 82 10.87 -13.63 16.80
C ARG A 82 10.41 -14.85 17.58
N ILE A 83 10.43 -16.01 16.92
CA ILE A 83 10.26 -17.28 17.62
C ILE A 83 11.61 -17.66 18.23
N GLU A 84 11.72 -17.56 19.56
CA GLU A 84 12.81 -18.22 20.28
C GLU A 84 12.53 -19.72 20.27
N LEU A 85 13.32 -20.48 19.52
CA LEU A 85 13.27 -21.93 19.55
C LEU A 85 13.60 -22.41 20.97
N PRO A 86 12.77 -23.27 21.59
CA PRO A 86 13.12 -23.87 22.87
C PRO A 86 14.41 -24.67 22.69
N ARG A 87 15.26 -24.70 23.73
CA ARG A 87 16.65 -25.20 23.66
C ARG A 87 16.79 -26.65 23.16
N ASN A 88 15.70 -27.40 23.12
CA ASN A 88 15.60 -28.80 22.72
C ASN A 88 14.86 -29.03 21.40
N ALA A 89 14.53 -27.98 20.63
CA ALA A 89 13.92 -28.11 19.30
C ALA A 89 14.93 -27.79 18.20
N SER A 90 15.07 -28.72 17.25
CA SER A 90 15.71 -28.47 15.96
C SER A 90 14.62 -28.35 14.89
N LEU A 91 14.73 -27.36 14.02
CA LEU A 91 13.94 -27.32 12.80
C LEU A 91 14.41 -28.45 11.86
N PRO A 92 13.48 -29.17 11.20
CA PRO A 92 13.83 -30.22 10.24
C PRO A 92 14.62 -29.70 9.04
#